data_AF-H2CHG6-F1
#
_entry.id   AF-H2CHG6-F1
#
_cell.length_a   1.000
_cell.length_b   1.000
_cell.length_c   1.000
_cell.angle_alpha   90.00
_cell.angle_beta   90.00
_cell.angle_gamma   90.00
#
_symmetry.space_group_name_H-M   'P 1'
#
loop_
_entity.id
_entity.type
_entity.pdbx_description
1 polymer ?
#
loop_
_entity_poly.entity_id
_entity_poly.type
_entity_poly.pdbx_seq_one_letter_code
_entity_poly.pdbx_strand_id
1 'polypeptide(L)'
;MEGWQSALSSALTATPGIAAWVFALIGVGLAILLGLRFYNWRLKRSFQAVAGIRSIRVPADADELELEYEFRHRGHEYSGKGRLSPAQLLDGRGAEPVLRHNAEIDLPVLYWNEQTYVGDEAIEHALLAKRPVLRIRFLSADPSRNFPVPSILPVAAEERRDRQL
;
A
#
# COMPACT_ATOMS: atom_id res chain seq x y z
N MET A 1 -2.14 16.36 -54.36
CA MET A 1 -1.80 15.51 -53.20
C MET A 1 -1.80 14.00 -53.54
N GLU A 2 -1.96 13.60 -54.79
CA GLU A 2 -2.14 12.17 -55.19
C GLU A 2 -0.83 11.45 -55.56
N GLY A 3 0.24 12.18 -55.93
CA GLY A 3 1.49 11.58 -56.41
C GLY A 3 2.33 10.84 -55.37
N TRP A 4 2.23 11.20 -54.09
CA TRP A 4 2.97 10.51 -53.02
C TRP A 4 2.35 9.16 -52.66
N GLN A 5 1.02 9.03 -52.78
CA GLN A 5 0.31 7.77 -52.55
C GLN A 5 0.55 6.77 -53.68
N SER A 6 0.60 7.24 -54.94
CA SER A 6 0.91 6.38 -56.10
C SER A 6 2.38 5.94 -56.12
N ALA A 7 3.31 6.81 -55.73
CA ALA A 7 4.72 6.46 -55.58
C ALA A 7 4.96 5.44 -54.46
N LEU A 8 4.32 5.61 -53.30
CA LEU A 8 4.40 4.64 -52.19
C LEU A 8 3.84 3.27 -52.60
N SER A 9 2.68 3.24 -53.27
CA SER A 9 2.06 1.98 -53.70
C SER A 9 2.86 1.26 -54.78
N SER A 10 3.51 1.98 -55.70
CA SER A 10 4.43 1.39 -56.69
C SER A 10 5.77 0.89 -56.08
N ALA A 11 6.28 1.53 -55.03
CA ALA A 11 7.48 1.07 -54.33
C ALA A 11 7.21 -0.17 -53.44
N LEU A 12 6.01 -0.25 -52.85
CA LEU A 12 5.58 -1.41 -52.07
C LEU A 12 5.33 -2.67 -52.93
N THR A 13 4.95 -2.50 -54.20
CA THR A 13 4.74 -3.63 -55.14
C THR A 13 6.04 -4.10 -55.80
N ALA A 14 7.07 -3.26 -55.90
CA ALA A 14 8.35 -3.61 -56.53
C ALA A 14 9.28 -4.47 -55.65
N THR A 15 9.13 -4.43 -54.31
CA THR A 15 9.95 -5.22 -53.38
C THR A 15 9.11 -5.72 -52.19
N PRO A 16 8.32 -6.78 -52.37
CA PRO A 16 7.44 -7.32 -51.33
C PRO A 16 8.22 -7.72 -50.06
N GLY A 17 9.49 -8.13 -50.21
CA GLY A 17 10.37 -8.42 -49.08
C GLY A 17 10.65 -7.19 -48.21
N ILE A 18 10.93 -6.02 -48.80
CA ILE A 18 11.22 -4.79 -48.06
C ILE A 18 9.97 -4.29 -47.32
N ALA A 19 8.81 -4.31 -47.99
CA ALA A 19 7.54 -3.96 -47.36
C ALA A 19 7.23 -4.86 -46.15
N ALA A 20 7.43 -6.18 -46.28
CA ALA A 20 7.24 -7.13 -45.19
C ALA A 20 8.16 -6.84 -43.99
N TRP A 21 9.44 -6.53 -44.23
CA TRP A 21 10.39 -6.14 -43.17
C TRP A 21 9.98 -4.84 -42.48
N VAL A 22 9.52 -3.83 -43.22
CA VAL A 22 9.04 -2.56 -42.65
C VAL A 22 7.82 -2.79 -41.75
N PHE A 23 6.83 -3.57 -42.19
CA PHE A 23 5.66 -3.91 -41.35
C PHE A 23 6.05 -4.73 -40.12
N ALA A 24 6.99 -5.67 -40.27
CA ALA A 24 7.50 -6.45 -39.14
C ALA A 24 8.21 -5.55 -38.10
N LEU A 25 9.06 -4.62 -38.54
CA LEU A 25 9.73 -3.66 -37.64
C LEU A 25 8.75 -2.74 -36.94
N ILE A 26 7.73 -2.25 -37.65
CA ILE A 26 6.66 -1.44 -37.06
C ILE A 26 5.89 -2.28 -36.02
N GLY A 27 5.54 -3.53 -36.34
CA GLY A 27 4.84 -4.44 -35.44
C GLY A 27 5.64 -4.73 -34.16
N VAL A 28 6.94 -4.99 -34.29
CA VAL A 28 7.85 -5.19 -33.14
C VAL A 28 7.95 -3.91 -32.31
N GLY A 29 8.12 -2.75 -32.95
CA GLY A 29 8.15 -1.46 -32.26
C GLY A 29 6.87 -1.19 -31.47
N LEU A 30 5.70 -1.48 -32.05
CA LEU A 30 4.40 -1.33 -31.40
C LEU A 30 4.26 -2.28 -30.20
N ALA A 31 4.69 -3.54 -30.35
CA ALA A 31 4.66 -4.53 -29.29
C ALA A 31 5.55 -4.14 -28.10
N ILE A 32 6.76 -3.64 -28.37
CA ILE A 32 7.67 -3.12 -27.34
C ILE A 32 7.04 -1.92 -26.62
N LEU A 33 6.47 -0.97 -27.36
CA LEU A 33 5.86 0.22 -26.78
C LEU A 33 4.65 -0.12 -25.89
N LEU A 34 3.79 -1.02 -26.35
CA LEU A 34 2.65 -1.53 -25.57
C LEU A 34 3.12 -2.32 -24.35
N GLY A 35 4.16 -3.15 -24.49
CA GLY A 35 4.76 -3.90 -23.39
C GLY A 35 5.33 -2.99 -22.31
N LEU A 36 6.11 -1.97 -22.70
CA LEU A 36 6.64 -0.94 -21.80
C LEU A 36 5.52 -0.16 -21.12
N ARG A 37 4.48 0.23 -21.87
CA ARG A 37 3.34 0.95 -21.31
C ARG A 37 2.57 0.10 -20.31
N PHE A 38 2.33 -1.17 -20.60
CA PHE A 38 1.68 -2.10 -19.68
C PHE A 38 2.54 -2.36 -18.43
N TYR A 39 3.85 -2.54 -18.60
CA TYR A 39 4.78 -2.71 -17.49
C TYR A 39 4.79 -1.48 -16.56
N ASN A 40 4.93 -0.28 -17.14
CA ASN A 40 4.90 0.98 -16.39
C ASN A 40 3.55 1.23 -15.70
N TRP A 41 2.45 0.87 -16.36
CA TRP A 41 1.12 0.95 -15.77
C TRP A 41 0.98 0.00 -14.58
N ARG A 42 1.48 -1.24 -14.71
CA ARG A 42 1.48 -2.22 -13.63
C ARG A 42 2.31 -1.76 -12.43
N LEU A 43 3.50 -1.21 -12.68
CA LEU A 43 4.41 -0.68 -11.67
C LEU A 43 3.76 0.43 -10.81
N LYS A 44 2.97 1.30 -11.44
CA LYS A 44 2.26 2.41 -10.77
C LYS A 44 1.03 1.98 -9.98
N ARG A 45 0.64 0.69 -10.00
CA ARG A 45 -0.54 0.20 -9.29
C ARG A 45 -0.27 0.15 -7.79
N SER A 46 -1.20 0.72 -7.02
CA SER A 46 -1.21 0.59 -5.56
C SER A 46 -1.83 -0.75 -5.15
N PHE A 47 -1.16 -1.47 -4.26
CA PHE A 47 -1.62 -2.72 -3.67
C PHE A 47 -1.90 -2.51 -2.19
N GLN A 48 -2.71 -3.40 -1.62
CA GLN A 48 -2.94 -3.45 -0.18
C GLN A 48 -2.34 -4.73 0.39
N ALA A 49 -1.86 -4.66 1.62
CA ALA A 49 -1.39 -5.81 2.37
C ALA A 49 -1.77 -5.64 3.85
N VAL A 50 -1.67 -6.74 4.59
CA VAL A 50 -1.74 -6.74 6.05
C VAL A 50 -0.31 -6.71 6.57
N ALA A 51 -0.01 -5.75 7.44
CA ALA A 51 1.25 -5.59 8.11
C ALA A 51 1.11 -5.94 9.59
N GLY A 52 2.10 -6.64 10.14
CA GLY A 52 2.25 -6.83 11.58
C GLY A 52 2.72 -5.53 12.22
N ILE A 53 2.08 -5.13 13.31
CA ILE A 53 2.52 -3.97 14.08
C ILE A 53 3.65 -4.41 15.00
N ARG A 54 4.80 -3.77 14.88
CA ARG A 54 5.99 -4.07 15.67
C ARG A 54 6.04 -3.25 16.96
N SER A 55 5.67 -1.98 16.87
CA SER A 55 5.60 -1.10 18.04
C SER A 55 4.59 0.03 17.84
N ILE A 56 4.10 0.52 18.98
CA ILE A 56 3.18 1.66 19.06
C ILE A 56 3.76 2.64 20.07
N ARG A 57 4.05 3.85 19.61
CA ARG A 57 4.51 4.94 20.46
C ARG A 57 3.42 5.98 20.65
N VAL A 58 3.32 6.48 21.87
CA VAL A 58 2.36 7.51 22.28
C VAL A 58 3.14 8.82 22.41
N PRO A 59 3.00 9.78 21.47
CA PRO A 59 3.66 11.07 21.60
C PRO A 59 3.00 11.88 22.73
N ALA A 60 3.78 12.66 23.47
CA ALA A 60 3.28 13.51 24.55
C ALA A 60 2.25 14.56 24.08
N ASP A 61 2.34 14.99 22.81
CA ASP A 61 1.58 16.12 22.25
C ASP A 61 0.46 15.71 21.27
N ALA A 62 0.19 14.41 21.08
CA ALA A 62 -0.61 13.98 19.92
C ALA A 62 -1.84 13.14 20.26
N ASP A 63 -2.96 13.51 19.64
CA ASP A 63 -4.17 12.69 19.46
C ASP A 63 -3.94 11.46 18.54
N GLU A 64 -2.71 11.28 18.05
CA GLU A 64 -2.30 10.25 17.10
C GLU A 64 -1.20 9.36 17.68
N LEU A 65 -1.28 8.06 17.39
CA LEU A 65 -0.30 7.05 17.72
C LEU A 65 0.72 6.92 16.59
N GLU A 66 2.00 6.82 16.95
CA GLU A 66 3.06 6.47 16.00
C GLU A 66 3.25 4.96 15.94
N LEU A 67 3.18 4.41 14.74
CA LEU A 67 3.21 2.97 14.49
C LEU A 67 4.46 2.62 13.69
N GLU A 68 5.14 1.56 14.10
CA GLU A 68 6.11 0.87 13.25
C GLU A 68 5.56 -0.51 12.89
N TYR A 69 5.61 -0.86 11.61
CA TYR A 69 5.00 -2.08 11.10
C TYR A 69 5.86 -2.74 10.04
N GLU A 70 5.62 -4.03 9.82
CA GLU A 70 6.35 -4.87 8.87
C GLU A 70 5.41 -5.75 8.06
N PHE A 71 5.77 -6.00 6.81
CA PHE A 71 5.02 -6.86 5.90
C PHE A 71 5.95 -7.51 4.88
N ARG A 72 5.48 -8.60 4.27
CA ARG A 72 6.22 -9.31 3.23
C ARG A 72 5.59 -9.12 1.86
N HIS A 73 6.43 -8.86 0.87
CA HIS A 73 6.01 -8.81 -0.53
C HIS A 73 7.06 -9.48 -1.42
N ARG A 74 6.64 -10.46 -2.22
CA ARG A 74 7.52 -11.23 -3.14
C ARG A 74 8.77 -11.81 -2.44
N GLY A 75 8.60 -12.34 -1.23
CA GLY A 75 9.70 -12.96 -0.46
C GLY A 75 10.65 -11.96 0.23
N HIS A 76 10.45 -10.66 0.05
CA HIS A 76 11.21 -9.62 0.75
C HIS A 76 10.37 -9.00 1.87
N GLU A 77 11.05 -8.67 2.97
CA GLU A 77 10.46 -8.01 4.12
C GLU A 77 10.64 -6.49 4.00
N TYR A 78 9.56 -5.76 4.27
CA TYR A 78 9.51 -4.32 4.20
C TYR A 78 8.96 -3.80 5.52
N SER A 79 9.51 -2.68 5.97
CA SER A 79 9.01 -1.95 7.12
C SER A 79 8.44 -0.61 6.72
N GLY A 80 7.62 -0.06 7.60
CA GLY A 80 7.04 1.26 7.44
C GLY A 80 6.78 1.91 8.78
N LYS A 81 6.62 3.23 8.71
CA LYS A 81 6.19 4.03 9.85
C LYS A 81 4.93 4.80 9.44
N GLY A 82 4.03 4.97 10.38
CA GLY A 82 2.77 5.65 10.13
C GLY A 82 2.20 6.28 11.38
N ARG A 83 1.20 7.14 11.18
CA ARG A 83 0.42 7.73 12.27
C ARG A 83 -1.04 7.37 12.07
N LEU A 84 -1.71 6.97 13.15
CA LEU A 84 -3.15 6.72 13.16
C LEU A 84 -3.73 7.17 14.50
N SER A 85 -4.96 7.67 14.49
CA SER A 85 -5.66 7.87 15.76
C SER A 85 -6.00 6.52 16.41
N PRO A 86 -6.15 6.46 17.75
CA PRO A 86 -6.61 5.26 18.44
C PRO A 86 -7.93 4.72 17.84
N ALA A 87 -8.84 5.61 17.42
CA ALA A 87 -10.11 5.24 16.81
C ALA A 87 -9.94 4.55 15.45
N GLN A 88 -9.02 5.05 14.62
CA GLN A 88 -8.67 4.43 13.34
C GLN A 88 -8.01 3.08 13.51
N LEU A 89 -7.13 2.95 14.53
CA LEU A 89 -6.51 1.68 14.86
C LEU A 89 -7.55 0.67 15.35
N LEU A 90 -8.52 1.07 16.18
CA LEU A 90 -9.50 0.14 16.77
C LEU A 90 -10.76 -0.08 15.92
N ASP A 91 -10.81 0.46 14.69
CA ASP A 91 -11.87 0.24 13.70
C ASP A 91 -13.28 0.64 14.21
N GLY A 92 -13.36 1.60 15.12
CA GLY A 92 -14.63 1.99 15.75
C GLY A 92 -15.32 0.87 16.55
N ARG A 93 -14.58 -0.16 17.01
CA ARG A 93 -15.15 -1.21 17.87
C ARG A 93 -15.35 -0.72 19.29
N GLY A 94 -16.62 -0.62 19.69
CA GLY A 94 -17.01 -0.24 21.04
C GLY A 94 -17.06 1.27 21.22
N ALA A 95 -16.81 1.74 22.45
CA ALA A 95 -16.72 3.16 22.75
C ALA A 95 -15.53 3.79 22.02
N GLU A 96 -15.63 5.08 21.68
CA GLU A 96 -14.55 5.82 21.05
C GLU A 96 -13.34 5.88 22.00
N PRO A 97 -12.16 5.38 21.58
CA PRO A 97 -10.97 5.43 22.41
C PRO A 97 -10.49 6.87 22.55
N VAL A 98 -10.29 7.30 23.79
CA VAL A 98 -9.84 8.66 24.11
C VAL A 98 -8.46 8.60 24.73
N LEU A 99 -7.47 9.14 24.02
CA LEU A 99 -6.11 9.29 24.49
C LEU A 99 -5.93 10.70 25.06
N ARG A 100 -5.38 10.82 26.27
CA ARG A 100 -5.12 12.12 26.92
C ARG A 100 -3.83 12.06 27.71
N HIS A 101 -3.11 13.19 27.79
CA HIS A 101 -2.06 13.34 28.79
C HIS A 101 -2.68 13.72 30.14
N ASN A 102 -2.36 12.99 31.20
CA ASN A 102 -2.77 13.35 32.55
C ASN A 102 -1.64 14.12 33.26
N ALA A 103 -1.87 15.41 33.50
CA ALA A 103 -0.90 16.30 34.12
C ALA A 103 -0.57 15.98 35.59
N GLU A 104 -1.44 15.26 36.32
CA GLU A 104 -1.20 14.92 37.72
C GLU A 104 -0.16 13.81 37.89
N ILE A 105 -0.12 12.88 36.94
CA ILE A 105 0.77 11.72 36.95
C ILE A 105 1.87 11.80 35.88
N ASP A 106 1.84 12.85 35.04
CA ASP A 106 2.73 13.09 33.91
C ASP A 106 2.86 11.88 32.96
N LEU A 107 1.75 11.21 32.71
CA LEU A 107 1.69 10.02 31.86
C LEU A 107 0.49 10.08 30.91
N PRO A 108 0.61 9.47 29.71
CA PRO A 108 -0.53 9.29 28.85
C PRO A 108 -1.50 8.25 29.41
N VAL A 109 -2.79 8.50 29.17
CA VAL A 109 -3.89 7.66 29.61
C VAL A 109 -4.82 7.40 28.43
N LEU A 110 -5.07 6.12 28.15
CA LEU A 110 -6.05 5.67 27.18
C LEU A 110 -7.32 5.19 27.89
N TYR A 111 -8.44 5.84 27.60
CA TYR A 111 -9.77 5.41 28.02
C TYR A 111 -10.46 4.68 26.88
N TRP A 112 -10.81 3.40 27.08
CA TRP A 112 -11.50 2.63 26.06
C TRP A 112 -12.29 1.48 26.66
N ASN A 113 -13.56 1.34 26.26
CA ASN A 113 -14.48 0.28 26.71
C ASN A 113 -14.48 0.07 28.24
N GLU A 114 -14.70 1.15 29.00
CA GLU A 114 -14.70 1.16 30.48
C GLU A 114 -13.37 0.77 31.13
N GLN A 115 -12.32 0.55 30.35
CA GLN A 115 -10.97 0.27 30.82
C GLN A 115 -10.10 1.52 30.69
N THR A 116 -9.16 1.65 31.63
CA THR A 116 -8.18 2.73 31.66
C THR A 116 -6.79 2.11 31.60
N TYR A 117 -5.98 2.54 30.64
CA TYR A 117 -4.60 2.11 30.48
C TYR A 117 -3.70 3.33 30.70
N VAL A 118 -2.68 3.20 31.55
CA VAL A 118 -1.83 4.31 32.00
C VAL A 118 -0.38 4.02 31.64
N GLY A 119 0.28 4.95 30.96
CA GLY A 119 1.66 4.86 30.51
C GLY A 119 1.85 4.18 29.15
N ASP A 120 2.96 4.50 28.49
CA ASP A 120 3.27 4.08 27.12
C ASP A 120 3.23 2.56 26.94
N GLU A 121 3.91 1.82 27.81
CA GLU A 121 4.03 0.36 27.71
C GLU A 121 2.68 -0.34 27.89
N ALA A 122 1.86 0.14 28.83
CA ALA A 122 0.53 -0.43 29.07
C ALA A 122 -0.42 -0.17 27.90
N ILE A 123 -0.36 1.04 27.33
CA ILE A 123 -1.15 1.43 26.16
C ILE A 123 -0.71 0.62 24.94
N GLU A 124 0.59 0.55 24.67
CA GLU A 124 1.16 -0.23 23.57
C GLU A 124 0.73 -1.70 23.66
N HIS A 125 0.95 -2.33 24.81
CA HIS A 125 0.60 -3.74 25.02
C HIS A 125 -0.90 -3.98 24.87
N ALA A 126 -1.74 -3.09 25.42
CA ALA A 126 -3.19 -3.20 25.29
C ALA A 126 -3.65 -3.09 23.84
N LEU A 127 -3.12 -2.12 23.09
CA LEU A 127 -3.47 -1.89 21.69
C LEU A 127 -2.98 -3.04 20.80
N LEU A 128 -1.75 -3.51 20.98
CA LEU A 128 -1.20 -4.67 20.25
C LEU A 128 -1.97 -5.95 20.54
N ALA A 129 -2.38 -6.19 21.80
CA ALA A 129 -3.18 -7.35 22.17
C ALA A 129 -4.56 -7.36 21.49
N LYS A 130 -5.09 -6.19 21.17
CA LYS A 130 -6.44 -6.01 20.61
C LYS A 130 -6.41 -5.97 19.09
N ARG A 131 -5.37 -5.36 18.53
CA ARG A 131 -5.12 -5.31 17.08
C ARG A 131 -3.61 -5.38 16.79
N PRO A 132 -3.07 -6.59 16.56
CA PRO A 132 -1.64 -6.75 16.26
C PRO A 132 -1.31 -6.48 14.78
N VAL A 133 -2.31 -6.22 13.94
CA VAL A 133 -2.14 -6.07 12.49
C VAL A 133 -2.90 -4.86 11.94
N LEU A 134 -2.30 -4.18 10.97
CA LEU A 134 -2.92 -3.05 10.28
C LEU A 134 -2.89 -3.26 8.76
N ARG A 135 -3.84 -2.64 8.06
CA ARG A 135 -3.83 -2.63 6.59
C ARG A 135 -2.95 -1.50 6.11
N ILE A 136 -2.10 -1.80 5.14
CA ILE A 136 -1.25 -0.83 4.46
C ILE A 136 -1.59 -0.77 2.99
N ARG A 137 -1.23 0.35 2.36
CA ARG A 137 -1.16 0.48 0.91
C ARG A 137 0.29 0.78 0.51
N PHE A 138 0.74 0.19 -0.59
CA PHE A 138 2.08 0.38 -1.13
C PHE A 138 2.08 0.36 -2.66
N LEU A 139 3.14 0.88 -3.28
CA LEU A 139 3.34 0.80 -4.74
C LEU A 139 4.06 -0.48 -5.12
N SER A 140 3.59 -1.21 -6.13
CA SER A 140 4.28 -2.45 -6.54
C SER A 140 5.71 -2.27 -7.03
N ALA A 141 6.03 -1.10 -7.59
CA ALA A 141 7.38 -0.76 -8.02
C ALA A 141 8.33 -0.47 -6.87
N ASP A 142 7.78 0.00 -5.75
CA ASP A 142 8.55 0.44 -4.59
C ASP A 142 7.72 0.19 -3.31
N PRO A 143 7.73 -1.04 -2.79
CA PRO A 143 6.97 -1.39 -1.58
C PRO A 143 7.45 -0.66 -0.32
N SER A 144 8.65 -0.07 -0.35
CA SER A 144 9.14 0.79 0.74
C SER A 144 8.30 2.07 0.90
N ARG A 145 7.67 2.53 -0.19
CA ARG A 145 6.67 3.61 -0.17
C ARG A 145 5.31 3.04 0.21
N ASN A 146 5.15 2.83 1.51
CA ASN A 146 3.93 2.31 2.11
C ASN A 146 3.33 3.33 3.09
N PHE A 147 2.05 3.17 3.37
CA PHE A 147 1.34 3.99 4.34
C PHE A 147 0.20 3.19 4.97
N PRO A 148 -0.10 3.43 6.26
CA PRO A 148 -1.23 2.80 6.92
C PRO A 148 -2.54 3.30 6.29
N VAL A 149 -3.56 2.44 6.29
CA VAL A 149 -4.90 2.78 5.83
C VAL A 149 -5.88 2.54 6.97
N PRO A 150 -6.65 3.55 7.39
CA PRO A 150 -7.73 3.35 8.35
C PRO A 150 -8.73 2.35 7.75
N SER A 151 -8.99 1.25 8.44
CA SER A 151 -9.87 0.23 7.88
C SER A 151 -11.31 0.71 7.84
N ILE A 152 -12.00 0.42 6.73
CA ILE A 152 -13.46 0.48 6.60
C ILE A 152 -14.01 -0.95 6.45
N LEU A 153 -13.13 -1.95 6.35
CA LEU A 153 -13.45 -3.34 6.07
C LEU A 153 -12.72 -4.25 7.07
N PRO A 154 -13.41 -5.24 7.66
CA PRO A 154 -12.82 -6.13 8.65
C PRO A 154 -11.64 -6.90 8.05
N VAL A 155 -10.53 -6.94 8.79
CA VAL A 155 -9.29 -7.67 8.46
C VAL A 155 -9.52 -9.17 8.24
N ALA A 156 -10.66 -9.70 8.69
CA ALA A 156 -11.03 -11.11 8.66
C ALA A 156 -11.17 -11.75 7.26
N ALA A 157 -11.25 -10.98 6.17
CA ALA A 157 -11.52 -11.55 4.84
C ALA A 157 -10.27 -12.03 4.07
N GLU A 158 -9.09 -11.45 4.34
CA GLU A 158 -7.85 -11.78 3.59
C GLU A 158 -6.92 -12.74 4.35
N GLU A 159 -7.05 -12.85 5.68
CA GLU A 159 -6.17 -13.68 6.51
C GLU A 159 -6.34 -15.20 6.29
N ARG A 160 -7.43 -15.64 5.65
CA ARG A 160 -7.62 -17.06 5.29
C ARG A 160 -6.92 -17.50 4.00
N ARG A 161 -6.53 -16.59 3.10
CA ARG A 161 -5.93 -16.99 1.81
C ARG A 161 -4.40 -17.08 1.85
N ASP A 162 -3.75 -16.21 2.61
CA ASP A 162 -2.28 -16.12 2.57
C ASP A 162 -1.57 -17.02 3.61
N ARG A 163 -2.32 -17.69 4.50
CA ARG A 163 -1.75 -18.75 5.37
C ARG A 163 -1.86 -20.16 4.76
N GLN A 164 -2.41 -20.31 3.55
CA GLN A 164 -2.64 -21.61 2.90
C GLN A 164 -1.88 -21.82 1.59
N LEU A 165 -0.99 -20.89 1.20
CA LEU A 165 -0.12 -20.99 0.02
C LEU A 165 1.33 -20.70 0.42
#